data_AF-A0A8K0UKG2-F1
#
_entry.id   AF-A0A8K0UKG2-F1
#
_cell.length_a   1.000
_cell.length_b   1.000
_cell.length_c   1.000
_cell.angle_alpha   90.00
_cell.angle_beta   90.00
_cell.angle_gamma   90.00
#
_symmetry.space_group_name_H-M   'P 1'
#
loop_
_entity.id
_entity.type
_entity.pdbx_description
1 polymer ?
#
loop_
_entity_poly.entity_id
_entity_poly.type
_entity_poly.pdbx_seq_one_letter_code
_entity_poly.pdbx_strand_id
1 'polypeptide(L)'
;MTTRTGRPPSEPSPSTRFGVLRNGPSSDIVNTSIDWDRLVRGETRKVTEWVIYLHANDYHEEIHDLVAAVGRLTHRGKRRPPEWDALAKSHLPLIVIRILVNPYLFCDCGDHTDRNRFFHDDDQNKKYANSIFYGTQFLDLLSFCVEMILIGMTNRVSTREDSQIVNVLTTNIGPFSEAMWKRRHLVPRSAVQSFATIIAEDHDIPLHKYASSSLNCMDLMMQLYERNQGISPPPSTYASYCILYTWTYTRQAQDTRPTMEHLRRMIHEHVMQIPGFITNYFRECHSGYRYDLATKINFSLRDDTIVGEEALTVVKVCGTLACTEPIVDQQDLFEERKRFIPSLLASCQRQLCGCSIKEIYTTHALFTVNTVFTSRRMFGDSIDRYGGEMNMISMVALVLLHGTEEGNEKNVEMGLNLLEVQRIFARRSPTNPELVKRKADLLRTSSWAWNRTLKSLLNVKPNGPTHVRLKNRVVNAWRKYGLTLGLKEGEENTTLPRPTISSQPYWMMEKRCFWDGCPCSVVRPSHHVRACKGCFQVMYCNAICQQRDWDAGHKVVCGKR
;
A
#
# COMPACT_ATOMS: atom_id res chain seq x y z
N MET A 1 -26.97 15.73 -30.69
CA MET A 1 -27.24 14.68 -31.69
C MET A 1 -26.42 14.97 -32.94
N THR A 2 -25.14 14.59 -32.94
CA THR A 2 -24.35 14.48 -34.16
C THR A 2 -24.73 13.16 -34.82
N THR A 3 -25.38 13.22 -35.99
CA THR A 3 -25.69 12.04 -36.79
C THR A 3 -24.38 11.34 -37.14
N ARG A 4 -24.24 10.08 -36.71
CA ARG A 4 -23.10 9.20 -37.03
C ARG A 4 -23.10 9.04 -38.56
N THR A 5 -22.34 9.88 -39.26
CA THR A 5 -22.19 9.85 -40.72
C THR A 5 -21.77 8.43 -41.13
N GLY A 6 -22.35 7.94 -42.23
CA GLY A 6 -22.32 6.53 -42.62
C GLY A 6 -20.97 5.84 -42.38
N ARG A 7 -21.01 4.71 -41.67
CA ARG A 7 -19.83 3.87 -41.41
C ARG A 7 -19.20 3.56 -42.79
N PRO A 8 -17.91 3.87 -43.02
CA PRO A 8 -17.26 3.49 -44.27
C PRO A 8 -17.42 1.97 -44.50
N PRO A 9 -17.43 1.50 -45.77
CA PRO A 9 -17.57 0.09 -46.07
C PRO A 9 -16.57 -0.72 -45.23
N SER A 10 -17.07 -1.75 -44.55
CA SER A 10 -16.27 -2.57 -43.63
C SER A 10 -15.06 -3.13 -44.37
N GLU A 11 -13.86 -2.89 -43.83
CA GLU A 11 -12.64 -3.51 -44.36
C GLU A 11 -12.82 -5.04 -44.42
N PRO A 12 -12.28 -5.72 -45.44
CA PRO A 12 -12.37 -7.18 -45.52
C PRO A 12 -11.67 -7.82 -44.31
N SER A 13 -12.24 -8.91 -43.77
CA SER A 13 -11.65 -9.64 -42.65
C SER A 13 -10.23 -10.13 -43.01
N PRO A 14 -9.26 -10.06 -42.08
CA PRO A 14 -7.94 -10.65 -42.28
C PRO A 14 -8.07 -12.13 -42.68
N SER A 15 -7.23 -12.61 -43.59
CA SER A 15 -7.29 -14.03 -43.98
C SER A 15 -6.73 -14.93 -42.87
N THR A 16 -7.30 -16.12 -42.65
CA THR A 16 -6.69 -17.14 -41.77
C THR A 16 -6.98 -18.56 -42.26
N ARG A 17 -5.99 -19.46 -42.14
CA ARG A 17 -6.19 -20.89 -42.43
C ARG A 17 -6.95 -21.64 -41.33
N PHE A 18 -7.21 -20.98 -40.20
CA PHE A 18 -7.88 -21.58 -39.04
C PHE A 18 -9.35 -21.17 -38.91
N GLY A 19 -9.90 -20.50 -39.93
CA GLY A 19 -11.32 -20.23 -40.04
C GLY A 19 -12.05 -21.47 -40.56
N VAL A 20 -13.05 -21.93 -39.83
CA VAL A 20 -13.96 -22.99 -40.31
C VAL A 20 -15.14 -22.31 -40.98
N LEU A 21 -15.31 -22.52 -42.30
CA LEU A 21 -16.53 -22.15 -42.99
C LEU A 21 -17.68 -23.00 -42.43
N ARG A 22 -18.57 -22.38 -41.65
CA ARG A 22 -19.86 -22.99 -41.34
C ARG A 22 -20.76 -22.82 -42.57
N ASN A 23 -21.06 -23.92 -43.25
CA ASN A 23 -22.09 -23.94 -44.29
C ASN A 23 -23.46 -23.73 -43.63
N GLY A 24 -23.86 -22.47 -43.47
CA GLY A 24 -25.22 -22.09 -43.10
C GLY A 24 -26.14 -22.05 -44.34
N PRO A 25 -27.41 -22.48 -44.25
CA PRO A 25 -28.33 -22.57 -45.39
C PRO A 25 -28.85 -21.21 -45.93
N SER A 26 -28.30 -20.08 -45.52
CA SER A 26 -28.69 -18.73 -45.98
C SER A 26 -27.46 -17.92 -46.38
N SER A 27 -27.50 -17.36 -47.59
CA SER A 27 -26.41 -16.69 -48.31
C SER A 27 -25.77 -15.46 -47.67
N ASP A 28 -26.13 -15.10 -46.43
CA ASP A 28 -25.73 -13.83 -45.80
C ASP A 28 -25.00 -13.95 -44.45
N ILE A 29 -24.48 -15.11 -44.05
CA ILE A 29 -23.71 -15.19 -42.80
C ILE A 29 -22.42 -16.00 -42.98
N VAL A 30 -21.34 -15.29 -43.30
CA VAL A 30 -19.95 -15.77 -43.09
C VAL A 30 -19.63 -15.64 -41.60
N ASN A 31 -20.24 -16.50 -40.75
CA ASN A 31 -19.75 -16.69 -39.38
C ASN A 31 -18.71 -17.82 -39.41
N THR A 32 -17.51 -17.49 -39.84
CA THR A 32 -16.34 -18.36 -39.67
C THR A 32 -16.00 -18.43 -38.20
N SER A 33 -16.24 -19.58 -37.56
CA SER A 33 -15.67 -19.83 -36.24
C SER A 33 -14.16 -20.01 -36.41
N ILE A 34 -13.36 -19.16 -35.77
CA ILE A 34 -11.90 -19.18 -35.84
C ILE A 34 -11.37 -19.94 -34.62
N ASP A 35 -10.48 -20.91 -34.84
CA ASP A 35 -9.71 -21.53 -33.74
C ASP A 35 -8.61 -20.55 -33.30
N TRP A 36 -8.94 -19.70 -32.32
CA TRP A 36 -8.05 -18.64 -31.83
C TRP A 36 -6.73 -19.17 -31.24
N ASP A 37 -6.73 -20.34 -30.58
CA ASP A 37 -5.50 -20.95 -30.08
C ASP A 37 -4.56 -21.33 -31.22
N ARG A 38 -5.10 -21.93 -32.29
CA ARG A 38 -4.31 -22.26 -33.48
C ARG A 38 -3.84 -21.00 -34.21
N LEU A 39 -4.67 -19.96 -34.31
CA LEU A 39 -4.27 -18.67 -34.89
C LEU A 39 -3.08 -18.09 -34.13
N VAL A 40 -3.18 -17.96 -32.81
CA VAL A 40 -2.12 -17.37 -31.98
C VAL A 40 -0.80 -18.15 -32.09
N ARG A 41 -0.85 -19.48 -32.19
CA ARG A 41 0.36 -20.34 -32.29
C ARG A 41 0.91 -20.48 -33.70
N GLY A 42 0.03 -20.54 -34.69
CA GLY A 42 0.36 -20.94 -36.06
C GLY A 42 0.36 -19.81 -37.08
N GLU A 43 -0.24 -18.66 -36.74
CA GLU A 43 -0.32 -17.44 -37.56
C GLU A 43 -0.13 -16.19 -36.69
N THR A 44 0.78 -16.23 -35.70
CA THR A 44 0.97 -15.20 -34.67
C THR A 44 1.05 -13.75 -35.18
N ARG A 45 1.66 -13.54 -36.36
CA ARG A 45 1.78 -12.19 -36.97
C ARG A 45 0.44 -11.55 -37.31
N LYS A 46 -0.60 -12.37 -37.56
CA LYS A 46 -1.96 -11.91 -37.90
C LYS A 46 -2.79 -11.54 -36.68
N VAL A 47 -2.34 -11.86 -35.46
CA VAL A 47 -3.08 -11.55 -34.23
C VAL A 47 -3.39 -10.06 -34.14
N THR A 48 -2.44 -9.20 -34.46
CA THR A 48 -2.65 -7.74 -34.44
C THR A 48 -3.65 -7.27 -35.49
N GLU A 49 -3.62 -7.83 -36.69
CA GLU A 49 -4.60 -7.54 -37.75
C GLU A 49 -6.02 -7.93 -37.31
N TRP A 50 -6.17 -9.10 -36.70
CA TRP A 50 -7.44 -9.56 -36.14
C TRP A 50 -7.92 -8.68 -35.00
N VAL A 51 -7.04 -8.26 -34.07
CA VAL A 51 -7.41 -7.33 -32.99
C VAL A 51 -7.95 -6.01 -33.56
N ILE A 52 -7.29 -5.44 -34.58
CA ILE A 52 -7.75 -4.20 -35.24
C ILE A 52 -9.12 -4.43 -35.90
N TYR A 53 -9.24 -5.50 -36.67
CA TYR A 53 -10.47 -5.83 -37.40
C TYR A 53 -11.65 -6.06 -36.45
N LEU A 54 -11.49 -6.91 -35.43
CA LEU A 54 -12.54 -7.23 -34.46
C LEU A 54 -12.95 -5.97 -33.69
N HIS A 55 -12.00 -5.13 -33.29
CA HIS A 55 -12.31 -3.87 -32.61
C HIS A 55 -13.06 -2.88 -33.50
N ALA A 56 -12.65 -2.70 -34.76
CA ALA A 56 -13.28 -1.75 -35.68
C ALA A 56 -14.75 -2.11 -35.99
N ASN A 57 -15.08 -3.41 -35.92
CA ASN A 57 -16.40 -3.96 -36.20
C ASN A 57 -17.24 -4.27 -34.94
N ASP A 58 -16.75 -3.95 -33.73
CA ASP A 58 -17.42 -4.20 -32.45
C ASP A 58 -17.73 -5.69 -32.15
N TYR A 59 -16.86 -6.61 -32.61
CA TYR A 59 -16.97 -8.05 -32.34
C TYR A 59 -16.42 -8.44 -30.97
N HIS A 60 -17.20 -8.13 -29.92
CA HIS A 60 -16.76 -8.22 -28.52
C HIS A 60 -16.51 -9.65 -28.01
N GLU A 61 -17.28 -10.64 -28.47
CA GLU A 61 -17.12 -12.04 -28.03
C GLU A 61 -15.89 -12.68 -28.66
N GLU A 62 -15.70 -12.45 -29.96
CA GLU A 62 -14.56 -12.94 -30.72
C GLU A 62 -13.24 -12.35 -30.22
N ILE A 63 -13.24 -11.05 -29.86
CA ILE A 63 -12.02 -10.46 -29.29
C ILE A 63 -11.72 -11.06 -27.93
N HIS A 64 -12.75 -11.40 -27.14
CA HIS A 64 -12.56 -11.99 -25.83
C HIS A 64 -11.86 -13.33 -25.97
N ASP A 65 -12.32 -14.16 -26.90
CA ASP A 65 -11.73 -15.47 -27.15
C ASP A 65 -10.31 -15.36 -27.72
N LEU A 66 -10.06 -14.38 -28.59
CA LEU A 66 -8.71 -14.07 -29.09
C LEU A 66 -7.78 -13.62 -27.96
N VAL A 67 -8.19 -12.66 -27.13
CA VAL A 67 -7.41 -12.17 -25.99
C VAL A 67 -7.15 -13.30 -25.00
N ALA A 68 -8.15 -14.13 -24.72
CA ALA A 68 -7.99 -15.30 -23.86
C ALA A 68 -6.98 -16.31 -24.45
N ALA A 69 -6.99 -16.53 -25.77
CA ALA A 69 -6.01 -17.38 -26.47
C ALA A 69 -4.59 -16.82 -26.37
N VAL A 70 -4.41 -15.50 -26.50
CA VAL A 70 -3.13 -14.83 -26.25
C VAL A 70 -2.73 -14.95 -24.78
N GLY A 71 -3.66 -14.72 -23.86
CA GLY A 71 -3.46 -14.85 -22.42
C GLY A 71 -3.02 -16.25 -22.01
N ARG A 72 -3.52 -17.31 -22.66
CA ARG A 72 -3.07 -18.70 -22.41
C ARG A 72 -1.60 -18.94 -22.73
N LEU A 73 -0.94 -18.06 -23.48
CA LEU A 73 0.52 -18.13 -23.65
C LEU A 73 1.28 -17.85 -22.34
N THR A 74 0.68 -17.09 -21.40
CA THR A 74 1.28 -16.73 -20.10
C THR A 74 1.38 -17.89 -19.11
N HIS A 75 0.44 -18.84 -19.17
CA HIS A 75 0.38 -19.93 -18.20
C HIS A 75 1.54 -20.93 -18.32
N ARG A 76 2.49 -20.71 -19.25
CA ARG A 76 3.75 -21.45 -19.39
C ARG A 76 4.84 -21.04 -18.38
N GLY A 77 4.47 -20.29 -17.34
CA GLY A 77 5.37 -19.83 -16.27
C GLY A 77 6.00 -18.47 -16.56
N LYS A 78 6.96 -18.03 -15.73
CA LYS A 78 7.68 -16.74 -15.87
C LYS A 78 8.68 -16.72 -17.02
N ARG A 79 8.34 -17.33 -18.16
CA ARG A 79 9.20 -17.43 -19.36
C ARG A 79 8.48 -16.80 -20.54
N ARG A 80 9.26 -16.11 -21.37
CA ARG A 80 8.80 -15.53 -22.64
C ARG A 80 8.35 -16.65 -23.59
N PRO A 81 7.11 -16.62 -24.11
CA PRO A 81 6.65 -17.62 -25.06
C PRO A 81 7.39 -17.45 -26.41
N PRO A 82 7.64 -18.53 -27.16
CA PRO A 82 8.31 -18.45 -28.46
C PRO A 82 7.54 -17.59 -29.48
N GLU A 83 6.22 -17.44 -29.29
CA GLU A 83 5.35 -16.60 -30.11
C GLU A 83 5.58 -15.09 -29.90
N TRP A 84 6.22 -14.68 -28.80
CA TRP A 84 6.33 -13.26 -28.43
C TRP A 84 7.04 -12.41 -29.49
N ASP A 85 8.14 -12.88 -30.09
CA ASP A 85 8.90 -12.08 -31.06
C ASP A 85 8.04 -11.70 -32.28
N ALA A 86 7.13 -12.60 -32.68
CA ALA A 86 6.18 -12.32 -33.74
C ALA A 86 5.11 -11.30 -33.30
N LEU A 87 4.61 -11.39 -32.06
CA LEU A 87 3.65 -10.42 -31.49
C LEU A 87 4.28 -9.02 -31.38
N ALA A 88 5.49 -8.94 -30.83
CA ALA A 88 6.26 -7.70 -30.71
C ALA A 88 6.52 -7.06 -32.08
N LYS A 89 6.97 -7.85 -33.06
CA LYS A 89 7.21 -7.37 -34.44
C LYS A 89 5.94 -6.89 -35.14
N SER A 90 4.77 -7.45 -34.78
CA SER A 90 3.47 -6.98 -35.29
C SER A 90 2.95 -5.73 -34.56
N HIS A 91 3.70 -5.18 -33.61
CA HIS A 91 3.36 -4.00 -32.83
C HIS A 91 2.08 -4.13 -31.99
N LEU A 92 1.72 -5.35 -31.56
CA LEU A 92 0.52 -5.58 -30.73
C LEU A 92 0.41 -4.63 -29.52
N PRO A 93 1.46 -4.41 -28.70
CA PRO A 93 1.35 -3.55 -27.52
C PRO A 93 0.99 -2.09 -27.88
N LEU A 94 1.45 -1.60 -29.03
CA LEU A 94 1.20 -0.24 -29.52
C LEU A 94 -0.25 -0.08 -29.97
N ILE A 95 -0.82 -1.11 -30.58
CA ILE A 95 -2.23 -1.11 -30.97
C ILE A 95 -3.11 -1.15 -29.72
N VAL A 96 -2.80 -2.02 -28.77
CA VAL A 96 -3.58 -2.16 -27.53
C VAL A 96 -3.61 -0.86 -26.72
N ILE A 97 -2.47 -0.19 -26.52
CA ILE A 97 -2.45 1.09 -25.79
C ILE A 97 -3.23 2.18 -26.53
N ARG A 98 -3.21 2.22 -27.87
CA ARG A 98 -4.02 3.16 -28.67
C ARG A 98 -5.52 2.92 -28.49
N ILE A 99 -5.94 1.66 -28.42
CA ILE A 99 -7.33 1.28 -28.14
C ILE A 99 -7.72 1.73 -26.73
N LEU A 100 -6.87 1.50 -25.72
CA LEU A 100 -7.13 1.89 -24.32
C LEU A 100 -7.20 3.41 -24.10
N VAL A 101 -6.41 4.19 -24.83
CA VAL A 101 -6.44 5.66 -24.79
C VAL A 101 -7.67 6.23 -25.49
N ASN A 102 -8.30 5.49 -26.42
CA ASN A 102 -9.50 5.94 -27.11
C ASN A 102 -10.62 6.26 -26.10
N PRO A 103 -11.17 7.48 -26.06
CA PRO A 103 -12.20 7.87 -25.10
C PRO A 103 -13.44 6.96 -25.15
N TYR A 104 -13.77 6.40 -26.32
CA TYR A 104 -14.99 5.65 -26.55
C TYR A 104 -14.94 4.19 -26.10
N LEU A 105 -13.78 3.66 -25.68
CA LEU A 105 -13.65 2.24 -25.32
C LEU A 105 -14.57 1.81 -24.17
N PHE A 106 -14.71 2.69 -23.18
CA PHE A 106 -15.52 2.48 -21.98
C PHE A 106 -16.74 3.41 -21.98
N CYS A 107 -17.25 3.77 -23.15
CA CYS A 107 -18.32 4.75 -23.24
C CYS A 107 -19.56 4.29 -22.46
N ASP A 108 -19.96 5.11 -21.49
CA ASP A 108 -21.31 5.08 -20.93
C ASP A 108 -22.29 5.25 -22.09
N CYS A 109 -23.29 4.38 -22.17
CA CYS A 109 -24.35 4.43 -23.15
C CYS A 109 -25.33 5.58 -22.84
N GLY A 110 -24.83 6.82 -22.68
CA GLY A 110 -25.63 8.02 -22.46
C GLY A 110 -25.21 8.83 -21.24
N ASP A 111 -25.49 10.14 -21.32
CA ASP A 111 -25.21 11.16 -20.32
C ASP A 111 -26.09 10.91 -19.08
N HIS A 112 -25.60 10.10 -18.13
CA HIS A 112 -26.41 9.55 -17.03
C HIS A 112 -25.83 9.92 -15.66
N THR A 113 -26.18 11.11 -15.20
CA THR A 113 -25.95 11.56 -13.82
C THR A 113 -26.83 10.83 -12.78
N ASP A 114 -27.72 9.93 -13.20
CA ASP A 114 -28.68 9.23 -12.32
C ASP A 114 -28.48 7.70 -12.32
N ARG A 115 -27.38 7.24 -11.71
CA ARG A 115 -27.02 5.82 -11.53
C ARG A 115 -28.11 4.98 -10.87
N ASN A 116 -29.04 5.60 -10.12
CA ASN A 116 -30.07 4.88 -9.37
C ASN A 116 -31.28 4.45 -10.22
N ARG A 117 -31.45 4.97 -11.44
CA ARG A 117 -32.57 4.59 -12.33
C ARG A 117 -32.29 3.40 -13.26
N PHE A 118 -31.04 2.97 -13.39
CA PHE A 118 -30.62 2.00 -14.41
C PHE A 118 -30.77 0.53 -14.03
N PHE A 119 -30.93 0.21 -12.74
CA PHE A 119 -31.04 -1.18 -12.29
C PHE A 119 -32.39 -1.84 -12.61
N HIS A 120 -33.26 -1.20 -13.41
CA HIS A 120 -34.55 -1.76 -13.80
C HIS A 120 -34.64 -2.22 -15.27
N ASP A 121 -33.63 -1.97 -16.10
CA ASP A 121 -33.59 -2.43 -17.51
C ASP A 121 -32.40 -3.39 -17.75
N ASP A 122 -32.69 -4.69 -17.77
CA ASP A 122 -31.69 -5.77 -17.86
C ASP A 122 -30.82 -5.70 -19.13
N ASP A 123 -31.38 -5.22 -20.25
CA ASP A 123 -30.67 -5.18 -21.53
C ASP A 123 -29.58 -4.09 -21.58
N GLN A 124 -29.81 -2.96 -20.92
CA GLN A 124 -28.83 -1.87 -20.84
C GLN A 124 -27.68 -2.20 -19.89
N ASN A 125 -28.00 -2.82 -18.74
CA ASN A 125 -26.99 -3.30 -17.80
C ASN A 125 -26.07 -4.34 -18.45
N LYS A 126 -26.63 -5.24 -19.27
CA LYS A 126 -25.83 -6.22 -20.02
C LYS A 126 -24.88 -5.56 -21.02
N LYS A 127 -25.33 -4.56 -21.79
CA LYS A 127 -24.46 -3.83 -22.74
C LYS A 127 -23.34 -3.07 -22.02
N TYR A 128 -23.65 -2.42 -20.91
CA TYR A 128 -22.67 -1.71 -20.10
C TYR A 128 -21.62 -2.65 -19.49
N ALA A 129 -22.06 -3.75 -18.88
CA ALA A 129 -21.17 -4.78 -18.34
C ALA A 129 -20.27 -5.37 -19.44
N ASN A 130 -20.81 -5.59 -20.63
CA ASN A 130 -20.04 -6.06 -21.79
C ASN A 130 -18.96 -5.04 -22.22
N SER A 131 -19.25 -3.74 -22.20
CA SER A 131 -18.24 -2.71 -22.51
C SER A 131 -17.11 -2.67 -21.48
N ILE A 132 -17.42 -2.74 -20.19
CA ILE A 132 -16.40 -2.80 -19.13
C ILE A 132 -15.56 -4.07 -19.29
N PHE A 133 -16.20 -5.21 -19.50
CA PHE A 133 -15.51 -6.49 -19.69
C PHE A 133 -14.58 -6.42 -20.91
N TYR A 134 -15.08 -5.90 -22.03
CA TYR A 134 -14.31 -5.68 -23.25
C TYR A 134 -13.07 -4.82 -23.02
N GLY A 135 -13.22 -3.64 -22.39
CA GLY A 135 -12.08 -2.78 -22.07
C GLY A 135 -11.10 -3.43 -21.08
N THR A 136 -11.60 -4.24 -20.15
CA THR A 136 -10.79 -5.01 -19.20
C THR A 136 -9.92 -6.05 -19.90
N GLN A 137 -10.41 -6.70 -20.95
CA GLN A 137 -9.59 -7.64 -21.74
C GLN A 137 -8.38 -6.96 -22.38
N PHE A 138 -8.51 -5.72 -22.85
CA PHE A 138 -7.37 -4.98 -23.37
C PHE A 138 -6.37 -4.57 -22.27
N LEU A 139 -6.83 -4.27 -21.06
CA LEU A 139 -5.94 -4.03 -19.93
C LEU A 139 -5.14 -5.30 -19.57
N ASP A 140 -5.80 -6.46 -19.57
CA ASP A 140 -5.16 -7.76 -19.35
C ASP A 140 -4.15 -8.06 -20.47
N LEU A 141 -4.51 -7.81 -21.73
CA LEU A 141 -3.63 -7.99 -22.88
C LEU A 141 -2.42 -7.04 -22.84
N LEU A 142 -2.60 -5.77 -22.46
CA LEU A 142 -1.50 -4.83 -22.31
C LEU A 142 -0.58 -5.25 -21.16
N SER A 143 -1.16 -5.66 -20.03
CA SER A 143 -0.40 -6.19 -18.88
C SER A 143 0.48 -7.35 -19.30
N PHE A 144 -0.07 -8.33 -20.02
CA PHE A 144 0.69 -9.43 -20.60
C PHE A 144 1.85 -8.93 -21.46
N CYS A 145 1.57 -8.01 -22.38
CA CYS A 145 2.60 -7.47 -23.27
C CYS A 145 3.74 -6.80 -22.49
N VAL A 146 3.42 -5.97 -21.50
CA VAL A 146 4.42 -5.29 -20.67
C VAL A 146 5.21 -6.28 -19.82
N GLU A 147 4.55 -7.28 -19.25
CA GLU A 147 5.21 -8.34 -18.47
C GLU A 147 6.25 -9.09 -19.32
N MET A 148 5.92 -9.44 -20.57
CA MET A 148 6.87 -10.14 -21.46
C MET A 148 8.09 -9.28 -21.78
N ILE A 149 7.91 -7.98 -21.96
CA ILE A 149 9.02 -7.01 -22.14
C ILE A 149 9.88 -6.99 -20.87
N LEU A 150 9.27 -6.86 -19.70
CA LEU A 150 9.97 -6.83 -18.41
C LEU A 150 10.77 -8.11 -18.16
N ILE A 151 10.23 -9.28 -18.50
CA ILE A 151 10.93 -10.57 -18.44
C ILE A 151 12.13 -10.58 -19.41
N GLY A 152 11.95 -10.10 -20.64
CA GLY A 152 13.02 -9.96 -21.63
C GLY A 152 14.16 -9.07 -21.13
N MET A 153 13.84 -7.92 -20.53
CA MET A 153 14.81 -7.00 -19.93
C MET A 153 15.57 -7.64 -18.76
N THR A 154 14.86 -8.31 -17.83
CA THR A 154 15.49 -8.97 -16.68
C THR A 154 16.45 -10.08 -17.09
N ASN A 155 16.07 -10.87 -18.10
CA ASN A 155 16.88 -12.00 -18.58
C ASN A 155 17.96 -11.57 -19.60
N ARG A 156 18.06 -10.28 -19.92
CA ARG A 156 18.96 -9.75 -20.97
C ARG A 156 18.72 -10.39 -22.35
N VAL A 157 17.47 -10.71 -22.66
CA VAL A 157 17.02 -11.26 -23.95
C VAL A 157 16.07 -10.27 -24.67
N SER A 158 16.23 -8.97 -24.42
CA SER A 158 15.44 -7.94 -25.09
C SER A 158 15.84 -7.83 -26.57
N THR A 159 14.87 -7.88 -27.47
CA THR A 159 15.09 -7.69 -28.91
C THR A 159 15.13 -6.20 -29.27
N ARG A 160 15.54 -5.88 -30.50
CA ARG A 160 15.48 -4.50 -31.03
C ARG A 160 14.04 -3.98 -31.04
N GLU A 161 13.09 -4.85 -31.37
CA GLU A 161 11.66 -4.55 -31.36
C GLU A 161 11.19 -4.22 -29.95
N ASP A 162 11.62 -4.95 -28.92
CA ASP A 162 11.28 -4.64 -27.53
C ASP A 162 11.71 -3.22 -27.17
N SER A 163 12.93 -2.80 -27.51
CA SER A 163 13.41 -1.43 -27.24
C SER A 163 12.56 -0.36 -27.91
N GLN A 164 12.11 -0.59 -29.15
CA GLN A 164 11.21 0.33 -29.85
C GLN A 164 9.85 0.41 -29.15
N ILE A 165 9.29 -0.74 -28.75
CA ILE A 165 8.03 -0.81 -28.01
C ILE A 165 8.15 -0.10 -26.65
N VAL A 166 9.22 -0.36 -25.90
CA VAL A 166 9.50 0.27 -24.59
C VAL A 166 9.49 1.80 -24.72
N ASN A 167 10.18 2.35 -25.73
CA ASN A 167 10.21 3.80 -25.94
C ASN A 167 8.81 4.35 -26.21
N VAL A 168 8.03 3.70 -27.08
CA VAL A 168 6.66 4.14 -27.38
C VAL A 168 5.76 4.03 -26.16
N LEU A 169 5.77 2.91 -25.43
CA LEU A 169 4.94 2.71 -24.24
C LEU A 169 5.28 3.72 -23.13
N THR A 170 6.57 3.96 -22.89
CA THR A 170 7.01 4.91 -21.85
C THR A 170 6.72 6.36 -22.22
N THR A 171 6.79 6.75 -23.49
CA THR A 171 6.30 8.07 -23.95
C THR A 171 4.78 8.20 -23.83
N ASN A 172 4.02 7.10 -23.96
CA ASN A 172 2.56 7.09 -23.88
C ASN A 172 2.01 6.88 -22.45
N ILE A 173 2.86 6.77 -21.42
CA ILE A 173 2.38 6.54 -20.05
C ILE A 173 1.46 7.68 -19.55
N GLY A 174 1.74 8.92 -19.94
CA GLY A 174 0.93 10.10 -19.60
C GLY A 174 -0.47 10.02 -20.21
N PRO A 175 -0.60 9.99 -21.55
CA PRO A 175 -1.90 9.85 -22.22
C PRO A 175 -2.71 8.63 -21.74
N PHE A 176 -2.04 7.49 -21.52
CA PHE A 176 -2.68 6.28 -20.99
C PHE A 176 -3.22 6.49 -19.57
N SER A 177 -2.41 7.02 -18.67
CA SER A 177 -2.80 7.26 -17.28
C SER A 177 -3.88 8.32 -17.15
N GLU A 178 -3.85 9.38 -17.95
CA GLU A 178 -4.93 10.36 -18.01
C GLU A 178 -6.24 9.72 -18.49
N ALA A 179 -6.17 8.85 -19.49
CA ALA A 179 -7.33 8.12 -19.99
C ALA A 179 -7.90 7.14 -18.96
N MET A 180 -7.05 6.49 -18.14
CA MET A 180 -7.49 5.66 -17.02
C MET A 180 -8.07 6.51 -15.88
N TRP A 181 -7.47 7.67 -15.59
CA TRP A 181 -7.94 8.58 -14.55
C TRP A 181 -9.35 9.13 -14.84
N LYS A 182 -9.64 9.46 -16.10
CA LYS A 182 -10.99 9.85 -16.55
C LYS A 182 -12.04 8.74 -16.30
N ARG A 183 -11.60 7.49 -16.15
CA ARG A 183 -12.43 6.29 -15.92
C ARG A 183 -12.43 5.78 -14.50
N ARG A 184 -11.88 6.53 -13.55
CA ARG A 184 -11.88 6.20 -12.12
C ARG A 184 -13.28 5.92 -11.54
N HIS A 185 -14.35 6.40 -12.18
CA HIS A 185 -15.73 6.13 -11.78
C HIS A 185 -16.16 4.65 -11.99
N LEU A 186 -15.40 3.88 -12.77
CA LEU A 186 -15.58 2.43 -12.96
C LEU A 186 -14.95 1.59 -11.84
N VAL A 187 -14.17 2.20 -10.95
CA VAL A 187 -13.63 1.49 -9.77
C VAL A 187 -14.71 1.43 -8.69
N PRO A 188 -15.10 0.23 -8.21
CA PRO A 188 -16.21 0.07 -7.28
C PRO A 188 -15.83 0.57 -5.88
N ARG A 189 -16.67 1.43 -5.29
CA ARG A 189 -16.42 2.04 -3.97
C ARG A 189 -16.80 1.12 -2.79
N SER A 190 -17.56 0.07 -3.04
CA SER A 190 -18.12 -0.85 -2.03
C SER A 190 -17.06 -1.57 -1.19
N ALA A 191 -15.81 -1.61 -1.64
CA ALA A 191 -14.72 -2.30 -0.95
C ALA A 191 -14.41 -1.74 0.45
N VAL A 192 -14.55 -0.43 0.67
CA VAL A 192 -14.18 0.19 1.95
C VAL A 192 -15.27 0.02 3.02
N GLN A 193 -16.54 -0.02 2.60
CA GLN A 193 -17.68 -0.10 3.51
C GLN A 193 -17.90 -1.51 4.09
N SER A 194 -17.44 -2.56 3.39
CA SER A 194 -17.76 -3.96 3.72
C SER A 194 -16.55 -4.82 4.10
N PHE A 195 -15.51 -4.27 4.73
CA PHE A 195 -14.42 -5.09 5.26
C PHE A 195 -14.91 -6.16 6.29
N ALA A 196 -16.15 -6.08 6.77
CA ALA A 196 -16.75 -7.01 7.72
C ALA A 196 -17.73 -8.04 7.12
N THR A 197 -18.24 -7.87 5.89
CA THR A 197 -19.30 -8.75 5.35
C THR A 197 -19.03 -9.10 3.89
N ILE A 198 -18.48 -10.30 3.66
CA ILE A 198 -18.05 -10.78 2.34
C ILE A 198 -19.18 -11.57 1.69
N ILE A 199 -20.13 -10.87 1.08
CA ILE A 199 -20.92 -11.41 -0.03
C ILE A 199 -20.89 -10.32 -1.08
N ALA A 200 -19.99 -10.46 -2.07
CA ALA A 200 -20.06 -9.62 -3.25
C ALA A 200 -21.32 -10.04 -4.00
N GLU A 201 -22.21 -9.10 -4.26
CA GLU A 201 -23.33 -9.35 -5.18
C GLU A 201 -22.73 -9.62 -6.58
N ASP A 202 -23.26 -10.61 -7.30
CA ASP A 202 -22.72 -11.06 -8.60
C ASP A 202 -22.60 -9.93 -9.64
N HIS A 203 -23.37 -8.84 -9.48
CA HIS A 203 -23.38 -7.69 -10.37
C HIS A 203 -22.09 -6.83 -10.33
N ASP A 204 -21.30 -6.88 -9.26
CA ASP A 204 -20.07 -6.07 -9.09
C ASP A 204 -18.81 -6.73 -9.70
N ILE A 205 -18.91 -7.99 -10.15
CA ILE A 205 -17.77 -8.76 -10.66
C ILE A 205 -17.01 -8.02 -11.79
N PRO A 206 -17.69 -7.43 -12.81
CA PRO A 206 -16.98 -6.73 -13.90
C PRO A 206 -16.20 -5.50 -13.43
N LEU A 207 -16.75 -4.73 -12.48
CA LEU A 207 -16.12 -3.53 -11.94
C LEU A 207 -14.90 -3.89 -11.07
N HIS A 208 -15.00 -4.94 -10.26
CA HIS A 208 -13.86 -5.45 -9.51
C HIS A 208 -12.76 -5.96 -10.43
N LYS A 209 -13.12 -6.68 -11.51
CA LYS A 209 -12.16 -7.14 -12.51
C LYS A 209 -11.46 -5.94 -13.17
N TYR A 210 -12.21 -4.94 -13.61
CA TYR A 210 -11.66 -3.69 -14.14
C TYR A 210 -10.66 -3.03 -13.19
N ALA A 211 -11.01 -2.87 -11.92
CA ALA A 211 -10.13 -2.27 -10.92
C ALA A 211 -8.82 -3.06 -10.76
N SER A 212 -8.89 -4.39 -10.65
CA SER A 212 -7.69 -5.24 -10.56
C SER A 212 -6.82 -5.18 -11.81
N SER A 213 -7.41 -5.27 -13.01
CA SER A 213 -6.68 -5.22 -14.28
C SER A 213 -6.07 -3.85 -14.53
N SER A 214 -6.78 -2.77 -14.18
CA SER A 214 -6.28 -1.39 -14.27
C SER A 214 -5.09 -1.16 -13.34
N LEU A 215 -5.18 -1.62 -12.08
CA LEU A 215 -4.08 -1.51 -11.13
C LEU A 215 -2.86 -2.31 -11.57
N ASN A 216 -3.04 -3.57 -11.98
CA ASN A 216 -1.96 -4.42 -12.48
C ASN A 216 -1.30 -3.84 -13.74
N CYS A 217 -2.11 -3.37 -14.70
CA CYS A 217 -1.59 -2.75 -15.91
C CYS A 217 -0.79 -1.48 -15.60
N MET A 218 -1.29 -0.63 -14.68
CA MET A 218 -0.60 0.59 -14.28
C MET A 218 0.71 0.28 -13.54
N ASP A 219 0.70 -0.70 -12.63
CA ASP A 219 1.89 -1.17 -11.92
C ASP A 219 2.99 -1.61 -12.91
N LEU A 220 2.65 -2.49 -13.86
CA LEU A 220 3.58 -2.95 -14.89
C LEU A 220 4.10 -1.81 -15.77
N MET A 221 3.23 -0.86 -16.15
CA MET A 221 3.63 0.32 -16.93
C MET A 221 4.59 1.22 -16.15
N MET A 222 4.40 1.41 -14.84
CA MET A 222 5.32 2.16 -13.99
C MET A 222 6.66 1.44 -13.85
N GLN A 223 6.66 0.13 -13.64
CA GLN A 223 7.90 -0.68 -13.62
C GLN A 223 8.66 -0.57 -14.94
N LEU A 224 7.96 -0.62 -16.08
CA LEU A 224 8.55 -0.46 -17.41
C LEU A 224 9.19 0.92 -17.57
N TYR A 225 8.48 1.97 -17.17
CA TYR A 225 8.97 3.35 -17.20
C TYR A 225 10.23 3.52 -16.37
N GLU A 226 10.22 3.06 -15.12
CA GLU A 226 11.35 3.16 -14.20
C GLU A 226 12.59 2.42 -14.70
N ARG A 227 12.41 1.21 -15.27
CA ARG A 227 13.54 0.47 -15.86
C ARG A 227 14.10 1.14 -17.11
N ASN A 228 13.27 1.82 -17.90
CA ASN A 228 13.71 2.52 -19.09
C ASN A 228 14.37 3.87 -18.78
N GLN A 229 13.79 4.64 -17.87
CA GLN A 229 14.18 6.02 -17.59
C GLN A 229 15.09 6.16 -16.37
N GLY A 230 15.19 5.14 -15.53
CA GLY A 230 15.95 5.18 -14.27
C GLY A 230 15.29 6.01 -13.17
N ILE A 231 14.09 6.55 -13.41
CA ILE A 231 13.30 7.37 -12.49
C ILE A 231 11.81 6.98 -12.59
N SER A 232 11.06 7.22 -11.53
CA SER A 232 9.60 7.10 -11.48
C SER A 232 8.91 8.17 -12.34
N PRO A 233 7.73 7.85 -12.91
CA PRO A 233 6.93 8.84 -13.64
C PRO A 233 6.63 10.07 -12.76
N PRO A 234 6.75 11.30 -13.28
CA PRO A 234 6.41 12.47 -12.50
C PRO A 234 4.90 12.49 -12.16
N PRO A 235 4.50 13.12 -11.04
CA PRO A 235 3.09 13.17 -10.63
C PRO A 235 2.14 13.75 -11.69
N SER A 236 2.63 14.61 -12.58
CA SER A 236 1.87 15.19 -13.70
C SER A 236 1.37 14.18 -14.74
N THR A 237 1.89 12.94 -14.72
CA THR A 237 1.47 11.89 -15.66
C THR A 237 0.16 11.23 -15.29
N TYR A 238 -0.45 11.50 -14.13
CA TYR A 238 -1.62 10.80 -13.59
C TYR A 238 -1.42 9.32 -13.21
N ALA A 239 -0.25 8.71 -13.45
CA ALA A 239 -0.01 7.31 -13.07
C ALA A 239 -0.24 7.09 -11.56
N SER A 240 0.33 7.99 -10.75
CA SER A 240 0.19 7.99 -9.29
C SER A 240 -1.24 8.29 -8.81
N TYR A 241 -2.03 9.03 -9.61
CA TYR A 241 -3.44 9.28 -9.32
C TYR A 241 -4.21 7.95 -9.43
N CYS A 242 -3.97 7.22 -10.52
CA CYS A 242 -4.63 5.96 -10.82
C CYS A 242 -4.31 4.87 -9.80
N ILE A 243 -3.03 4.64 -9.48
CA ILE A 243 -2.65 3.58 -8.53
C ILE A 243 -3.18 3.88 -7.13
N LEU A 244 -3.10 5.14 -6.65
CA LEU A 244 -3.54 5.50 -5.31
C LEU A 244 -5.06 5.37 -5.19
N TYR A 245 -5.81 5.84 -6.19
CA TYR A 245 -7.26 5.74 -6.19
C TYR A 245 -7.74 4.29 -6.29
N THR A 246 -7.14 3.51 -7.18
CA THR A 246 -7.53 2.10 -7.36
C THR A 246 -7.13 1.24 -6.17
N TRP A 247 -5.97 1.50 -5.56
CA TRP A 247 -5.55 0.83 -4.32
C TRP A 247 -6.46 1.14 -3.13
N THR A 248 -7.00 2.35 -3.03
CA THR A 248 -7.98 2.69 -1.98
C THR A 248 -9.18 1.75 -2.01
N TYR A 249 -9.60 1.33 -3.20
CA TYR A 249 -10.77 0.48 -3.41
C TYR A 249 -10.45 -0.98 -3.75
N THR A 250 -9.18 -1.39 -3.85
CA THR A 250 -8.83 -2.82 -3.96
C THR A 250 -8.95 -3.50 -2.59
N ARG A 251 -9.40 -4.75 -2.59
CA ARG A 251 -9.48 -5.58 -1.37
C ARG A 251 -8.21 -6.37 -1.12
N GLN A 252 -7.36 -6.56 -2.13
CA GLN A 252 -6.26 -7.50 -2.04
C GLN A 252 -5.08 -6.88 -1.28
N ALA A 253 -4.65 -7.51 -0.19
CA ALA A 253 -3.51 -7.05 0.59
C ALA A 253 -2.21 -7.03 -0.24
N GLN A 254 -2.07 -7.99 -1.17
CA GLN A 254 -0.92 -8.15 -2.05
C GLN A 254 -0.65 -6.94 -2.96
N ASP A 255 -1.68 -6.11 -3.23
CA ASP A 255 -1.54 -4.90 -4.04
C ASP A 255 -0.90 -3.73 -3.27
N THR A 256 -0.83 -3.84 -1.94
CA THR A 256 -0.32 -2.76 -1.08
C THR A 256 1.16 -2.53 -1.28
N ARG A 257 1.96 -3.60 -1.29
CA ARG A 257 3.40 -3.51 -1.48
C ARG A 257 3.81 -2.82 -2.79
N PRO A 258 3.39 -3.28 -3.99
CA PRO A 258 3.80 -2.66 -5.24
C PRO A 258 3.34 -1.20 -5.32
N THR A 259 2.08 -0.92 -4.97
CA THR A 259 1.52 0.45 -4.98
C THR A 259 2.35 1.39 -4.10
N MET A 260 2.62 0.98 -2.85
CA MET A 260 3.34 1.81 -1.90
C MET A 260 4.78 2.03 -2.31
N GLU A 261 5.43 1.05 -2.94
CA GLU A 261 6.80 1.18 -3.42
C GLU A 261 6.90 2.17 -4.59
N HIS A 262 5.94 2.16 -5.52
CA HIS A 262 5.85 3.18 -6.56
C HIS A 262 5.61 4.58 -5.99
N LEU A 263 4.66 4.73 -5.06
CA LEU A 263 4.39 6.01 -4.42
C LEU A 263 5.59 6.51 -3.61
N ARG A 264 6.30 5.63 -2.90
CA ARG A 264 7.51 5.98 -2.14
C ARG A 264 8.61 6.52 -3.04
N ARG A 265 8.88 5.85 -4.17
CA ARG A 265 9.88 6.29 -5.14
C ARG A 265 9.51 7.63 -5.78
N MET A 266 8.25 7.79 -6.19
CA MET A 266 7.75 9.07 -6.69
C MET A 266 7.89 10.20 -5.67
N ILE A 267 7.52 9.98 -4.40
CA ILE A 267 7.67 10.98 -3.33
C ILE A 267 9.14 11.37 -3.15
N HIS A 268 10.05 10.40 -3.22
CA HIS A 268 11.47 10.64 -3.03
C HIS A 268 12.09 11.45 -4.19
N GLU A 269 11.81 11.04 -5.43
CA GLU A 269 12.43 11.61 -6.63
C GLU A 269 11.79 12.94 -7.04
N HIS A 270 10.50 13.14 -6.75
CA HIS A 270 9.74 14.33 -7.13
C HIS A 270 9.30 15.17 -5.93
N VAL A 271 10.09 15.20 -4.86
CA VAL A 271 9.74 15.83 -3.56
C VAL A 271 9.16 17.25 -3.68
N MET A 272 9.66 18.07 -4.62
CA MET A 272 9.21 19.45 -4.83
C MET A 272 7.82 19.55 -5.48
N GLN A 273 7.36 18.50 -6.16
CA GLN A 273 6.06 18.46 -6.83
C GLN A 273 4.96 17.86 -5.93
N ILE A 274 5.32 17.20 -4.83
CA ILE A 274 4.38 16.47 -3.96
C ILE A 274 3.28 17.36 -3.38
N PRO A 275 3.53 18.60 -2.91
CA PRO A 275 2.46 19.49 -2.46
C PRO A 275 1.41 19.81 -3.52
N GLY A 276 1.86 20.16 -4.73
CA GLY A 276 0.96 20.43 -5.85
C GLY A 276 0.19 19.18 -6.30
N PHE A 277 0.87 18.03 -6.33
CA PHE A 277 0.27 16.74 -6.61
C PHE A 277 -0.88 16.41 -5.65
N ILE A 278 -0.64 16.44 -4.33
CA ILE A 278 -1.65 16.06 -3.33
C ILE A 278 -2.87 16.99 -3.40
N THR A 279 -2.61 18.30 -3.55
CA THR A 279 -3.66 19.32 -3.67
C THR A 279 -4.55 19.08 -4.90
N ASN A 280 -3.95 18.87 -6.07
CA ASN A 280 -4.69 18.63 -7.30
C ASN A 280 -5.40 17.27 -7.27
N TYR A 281 -4.74 16.25 -6.75
CA TYR A 281 -5.28 14.90 -6.60
C TYR A 281 -6.57 14.89 -5.80
N PHE A 282 -6.59 15.48 -4.61
CA PHE A 282 -7.79 15.52 -3.79
C PHE A 282 -8.89 16.42 -4.37
N ARG A 283 -8.54 17.48 -5.12
CA ARG A 283 -9.51 18.33 -5.82
C ARG A 283 -10.27 17.55 -6.90
N GLU A 284 -9.61 16.62 -7.57
CA GLU A 284 -10.21 15.84 -8.66
C GLU A 284 -10.92 14.56 -8.20
N CYS A 285 -10.70 14.15 -6.96
CA CYS A 285 -11.43 13.06 -6.32
C CYS A 285 -12.84 13.51 -5.89
N HIS A 286 -13.73 12.54 -5.66
CA HIS A 286 -15.02 12.85 -5.05
C HIS A 286 -14.88 13.19 -3.56
N SER A 287 -15.87 13.89 -3.00
CA SER A 287 -15.84 14.39 -1.61
C SER A 287 -15.58 13.29 -0.56
N GLY A 288 -16.19 12.11 -0.72
CA GLY A 288 -15.98 10.97 0.19
C GLY A 288 -14.61 10.30 0.11
N TYR A 289 -13.79 10.59 -0.90
CA TYR A 289 -12.54 9.84 -1.16
C TYR A 289 -11.52 9.97 -0.03
N ARG A 290 -11.45 11.14 0.62
CA ARG A 290 -10.53 11.39 1.75
C ARG A 290 -10.81 10.46 2.93
N TYR A 291 -12.09 10.18 3.21
CA TYR A 291 -12.53 9.20 4.19
C TYR A 291 -12.05 7.81 3.78
N ASP A 292 -12.42 7.38 2.58
CA ASP A 292 -12.11 6.04 2.10
C ASP A 292 -10.60 5.73 2.11
N LEU A 293 -9.79 6.70 1.68
CA LEU A 293 -8.34 6.61 1.72
C LEU A 293 -7.81 6.51 3.16
N ALA A 294 -8.33 7.34 4.08
CA ALA A 294 -7.94 7.27 5.49
C ALA A 294 -8.32 5.92 6.11
N THR A 295 -9.49 5.36 5.79
CA THR A 295 -9.90 4.01 6.20
C THR A 295 -8.92 2.96 5.67
N LYS A 296 -8.58 3.00 4.37
CA LYS A 296 -7.64 2.05 3.75
C LYS A 296 -6.25 2.14 4.37
N ILE A 297 -5.74 3.35 4.58
CA ILE A 297 -4.46 3.60 5.26
C ILE A 297 -4.48 3.00 6.67
N ASN A 298 -5.53 3.26 7.44
CA ASN A 298 -5.70 2.71 8.79
C ASN A 298 -5.69 1.17 8.80
N PHE A 299 -6.41 0.56 7.85
CA PHE A 299 -6.43 -0.89 7.67
C PHE A 299 -5.02 -1.42 7.40
N SER A 300 -4.31 -0.82 6.45
CA SER A 300 -2.99 -1.25 6.01
C SER A 300 -1.92 -1.08 7.09
N LEU A 301 -2.00 0.00 7.88
CA LEU A 301 -1.14 0.19 9.05
C LEU A 301 -1.38 -0.87 10.14
N ARG A 302 -2.63 -1.36 10.27
CA ARG A 302 -3.01 -2.38 11.27
C ARG A 302 -2.77 -3.81 10.81
N ASP A 303 -2.66 -4.06 9.52
CA ASP A 303 -2.41 -5.39 8.94
C ASP A 303 -1.09 -5.97 9.47
N ASP A 304 -1.16 -7.07 10.21
CA ASP A 304 -0.02 -7.71 10.84
C ASP A 304 0.85 -8.54 9.89
N THR A 305 0.38 -8.75 8.66
CA THR A 305 1.17 -9.32 7.57
C THR A 305 2.15 -8.31 6.98
N ILE A 306 1.85 -7.01 7.10
CA ILE A 306 2.71 -5.92 6.61
C ILE A 306 3.78 -5.60 7.66
N VAL A 307 5.00 -6.09 7.42
CA VAL A 307 6.18 -5.97 8.30
C VAL A 307 7.44 -5.60 7.52
N GLY A 308 8.49 -5.18 8.24
CA GLY A 308 9.79 -4.86 7.65
C GLY A 308 9.70 -3.66 6.69
N GLU A 309 10.40 -3.76 5.56
CA GLU A 309 10.54 -2.68 4.58
C GLU A 309 9.20 -2.23 4.00
N GLU A 310 8.26 -3.16 3.82
CA GLU A 310 6.92 -2.86 3.34
C GLU A 310 6.16 -1.96 4.32
N ALA A 311 6.19 -2.28 5.61
CA ALA A 311 5.57 -1.45 6.64
C ALA A 311 6.19 -0.04 6.69
N LEU A 312 7.50 0.08 6.52
CA LEU A 312 8.14 1.40 6.44
C LEU A 312 7.69 2.20 5.23
N THR A 313 7.52 1.53 4.10
CA THR A 313 7.07 2.14 2.85
C THR A 313 5.65 2.67 3.02
N VAL A 314 4.74 1.84 3.54
CA VAL A 314 3.37 2.25 3.90
C VAL A 314 3.40 3.46 4.85
N VAL A 315 4.14 3.36 5.95
CA VAL A 315 4.25 4.42 6.95
C VAL A 315 4.74 5.73 6.32
N LYS A 316 5.84 5.71 5.55
CA LYS A 316 6.39 6.90 4.89
C LYS A 316 5.39 7.56 3.94
N VAL A 317 4.78 6.78 3.04
CA VAL A 317 3.79 7.29 2.08
C VAL A 317 2.62 7.92 2.83
N CYS A 318 2.06 7.21 3.81
CA CYS A 318 0.93 7.69 4.61
C CYS A 318 1.28 8.95 5.41
N GLY A 319 2.48 9.01 5.97
CA GLY A 319 2.99 10.18 6.69
C GLY A 319 3.11 11.41 5.80
N THR A 320 3.65 11.24 4.59
CA THR A 320 3.73 12.32 3.59
C THR A 320 2.33 12.79 3.20
N LEU A 321 1.43 11.88 2.84
CA LEU A 321 0.05 12.21 2.50
C LEU A 321 -0.66 12.98 3.62
N ALA A 322 -0.48 12.55 4.88
CA ALA A 322 -1.10 13.17 6.05
C ALA A 322 -0.51 14.54 6.43
N CYS A 323 0.74 14.83 6.03
CA CYS A 323 1.44 16.06 6.42
C CYS A 323 1.38 17.17 5.37
N THR A 324 1.29 16.82 4.08
CA THR A 324 1.41 17.80 2.99
C THR A 324 0.14 18.64 2.79
N GLU A 325 -1.02 18.01 2.85
CA GLU A 325 -2.30 18.68 2.91
C GLU A 325 -3.05 18.04 4.06
N PRO A 326 -3.81 18.79 4.89
CA PRO A 326 -4.72 18.15 5.81
C PRO A 326 -5.64 17.29 4.95
N ILE A 327 -5.47 15.96 4.99
CA ILE A 327 -6.45 15.00 4.43
C ILE A 327 -7.85 15.32 5.00
N VAL A 328 -7.91 16.11 6.07
CA VAL A 328 -9.02 16.14 6.99
C VAL A 328 -9.47 17.55 7.40
N ASP A 329 -9.45 18.55 6.53
CA ASP A 329 -9.90 19.90 6.92
C ASP A 329 -11.42 20.02 7.23
N GLN A 330 -12.17 18.91 7.14
CA GLN A 330 -13.59 18.86 7.47
C GLN A 330 -13.85 18.30 8.88
N GLN A 331 -14.75 18.96 9.60
CA GLN A 331 -15.22 18.62 10.95
C GLN A 331 -15.79 17.19 11.05
N ASP A 332 -16.29 16.63 9.94
CA ASP A 332 -16.98 15.32 9.92
C ASP A 332 -16.04 14.11 9.91
N LEU A 333 -14.78 14.29 9.54
CA LEU A 333 -13.78 13.22 9.52
C LEU A 333 -13.07 13.03 10.89
N PHE A 334 -13.58 13.68 11.93
CA PHE A 334 -12.96 13.69 13.26
C PHE A 334 -12.81 12.29 13.88
N GLU A 335 -13.72 11.36 13.59
CA GLU A 335 -13.61 9.98 14.09
C GLU A 335 -12.51 9.16 13.42
N GLU A 336 -12.23 9.39 12.14
CA GLU A 336 -11.13 8.70 11.46
C GLU A 336 -9.77 9.32 11.79
N ARG A 337 -9.72 10.64 12.03
CA ARG A 337 -8.51 11.28 12.60
C ARG A 337 -8.08 10.58 13.88
N LYS A 338 -9.05 10.25 14.75
CA LYS A 338 -8.80 9.51 15.98
C LYS A 338 -8.23 8.12 15.73
N ARG A 339 -8.35 7.55 14.53
CA ARG A 339 -7.83 6.22 14.18
C ARG A 339 -6.47 6.25 13.50
N PHE A 340 -6.10 7.34 12.81
CA PHE A 340 -4.80 7.43 12.12
C PHE A 340 -3.61 7.32 13.06
N ILE A 341 -3.52 8.21 14.06
CA ILE A 341 -2.41 8.20 15.03
C ILE A 341 -2.26 6.84 15.75
N PRO A 342 -3.30 6.22 16.32
CA PRO A 342 -3.12 4.92 16.95
C PRO A 342 -2.79 3.82 15.93
N SER A 343 -3.27 3.87 14.68
CA SER A 343 -2.86 2.89 13.65
C SER A 343 -1.38 3.05 13.26
N LEU A 344 -0.91 4.30 13.15
CA LEU A 344 0.49 4.60 12.91
C LEU A 344 1.36 4.12 14.09
N LEU A 345 1.00 4.46 15.32
CA LEU A 345 1.71 4.01 16.52
C LEU A 345 1.70 2.49 16.65
N ALA A 346 0.57 1.83 16.32
CA ALA A 346 0.47 0.36 16.29
C ALA A 346 1.46 -0.26 15.29
N SER A 347 1.51 0.28 14.08
CA SER A 347 2.45 -0.16 13.04
C SER A 347 3.90 0.02 13.51
N CYS A 348 4.26 1.21 14.02
CA CYS A 348 5.59 1.49 14.56
C CYS A 348 5.94 0.52 15.70
N GLN A 349 5.03 0.32 16.65
CA GLN A 349 5.21 -0.61 17.76
C GLN A 349 5.48 -2.03 17.25
N ARG A 350 4.69 -2.52 16.29
CA ARG A 350 4.87 -3.85 15.67
C ARG A 350 6.25 -4.00 15.04
N GLN A 351 6.73 -3.00 14.31
CA GLN A 351 8.08 -3.05 13.71
C GLN A 351 9.19 -3.11 14.77
N LEU A 352 9.04 -2.38 15.87
CA LEU A 352 9.99 -2.41 16.99
C LEU A 352 9.99 -3.74 17.74
N CYS A 353 8.89 -4.50 17.69
CA CYS A 353 8.82 -5.82 18.29
C CYS A 353 9.55 -6.90 17.49
N GLY A 354 9.71 -6.71 16.17
CA GLY A 354 10.13 -7.76 15.24
C GLY A 354 11.50 -7.57 14.59
N CYS A 355 12.15 -6.41 14.70
CA CYS A 355 13.40 -6.20 13.96
C CYS A 355 14.65 -6.61 14.74
N SER A 356 15.46 -7.49 14.13
CA SER A 356 16.87 -7.72 14.45
C SER A 356 17.74 -6.53 14.02
N ILE A 357 17.34 -5.86 12.93
CA ILE A 357 17.98 -4.66 12.38
C ILE A 357 17.47 -3.45 13.17
N LYS A 358 18.15 -3.13 14.28
CA LYS A 358 17.82 -2.00 15.15
C LYS A 358 17.83 -0.64 14.40
N GLU A 359 18.61 -0.55 13.33
CA GLU A 359 19.05 0.71 12.71
C GLU A 359 18.00 1.37 11.79
N ILE A 360 17.53 0.62 10.79
CA ILE A 360 16.74 1.19 9.70
C ILE A 360 15.30 1.47 10.13
N TYR A 361 14.71 0.56 10.91
CA TYR A 361 13.28 0.56 11.20
C TYR A 361 12.88 1.54 12.30
N THR A 362 13.69 1.62 13.36
CA THR A 362 13.51 2.57 14.46
C THR A 362 13.57 4.00 13.94
N THR A 363 14.55 4.29 13.08
CA THR A 363 14.75 5.62 12.51
C THR A 363 13.60 6.06 11.60
N HIS A 364 13.14 5.19 10.69
CA HIS A 364 12.14 5.59 9.70
C HIS A 364 10.71 5.63 10.22
N ALA A 365 10.33 4.68 11.08
CA ALA A 365 9.04 4.70 11.75
C ALA A 365 8.91 5.99 12.58
N LEU A 366 9.99 6.37 13.28
CA LEU A 366 9.97 7.51 14.17
C LEU A 366 10.25 8.83 13.47
N PHE A 367 10.87 8.82 12.29
CA PHE A 367 10.89 9.98 11.39
C PHE A 367 9.48 10.32 10.96
N THR A 368 8.69 9.31 10.57
CA THR A 368 7.32 9.55 10.11
C THR A 368 6.43 10.05 11.23
N VAL A 369 6.53 9.42 12.40
CA VAL A 369 5.98 9.94 13.65
C VAL A 369 6.42 11.40 13.75
N ASN A 370 7.71 11.72 13.87
CA ASN A 370 8.22 13.09 14.05
C ASN A 370 7.70 14.10 13.02
N THR A 371 7.64 13.76 11.74
CA THR A 371 7.05 14.62 10.70
C THR A 371 5.58 14.92 10.99
N VAL A 372 4.81 13.92 11.40
CA VAL A 372 3.42 14.09 11.87
C VAL A 372 3.37 14.95 13.15
N PHE A 373 4.35 14.85 14.06
CA PHE A 373 4.42 15.69 15.28
C PHE A 373 4.77 17.14 14.99
N THR A 374 5.69 17.41 14.06
CA THR A 374 6.06 18.77 13.68
C THR A 374 4.87 19.52 13.09
N SER A 375 3.92 18.80 12.48
CA SER A 375 2.60 19.29 12.06
C SER A 375 1.60 19.44 13.22
N ARG A 376 2.10 19.82 14.42
CA ARG A 376 1.45 19.73 15.74
C ARG A 376 0.03 20.29 15.81
N ARG A 377 -0.29 21.28 14.97
CA ARG A 377 -1.63 21.87 14.88
C ARG A 377 -2.72 20.83 14.58
N MET A 378 -2.40 19.75 13.86
CA MET A 378 -3.40 18.77 13.42
C MET A 378 -3.59 17.57 14.36
N PHE A 379 -2.54 17.12 15.04
CA PHE A 379 -2.55 15.81 15.71
C PHE A 379 -2.29 15.84 17.23
N GLY A 380 -2.06 17.03 17.81
CA GLY A 380 -1.69 17.17 19.22
C GLY A 380 -2.60 16.42 20.19
N ASP A 381 -3.93 16.54 20.04
CA ASP A 381 -4.87 15.88 20.95
C ASP A 381 -4.91 14.36 20.81
N SER A 382 -4.73 13.84 19.59
CA SER A 382 -4.68 12.40 19.35
C SER A 382 -3.39 11.79 19.92
N ILE A 383 -2.28 12.51 19.82
CA ILE A 383 -1.01 12.14 20.43
C ILE A 383 -1.14 12.07 21.95
N ASP A 384 -1.71 13.11 22.56
CA ASP A 384 -1.91 13.17 24.00
C ASP A 384 -2.85 12.05 24.48
N ARG A 385 -3.82 11.66 23.63
CA ARG A 385 -4.74 10.56 23.89
C ARG A 385 -4.05 9.20 23.87
N TYR A 386 -3.30 8.90 22.81
CA TYR A 386 -2.80 7.55 22.56
C TYR A 386 -1.33 7.34 22.96
N GLY A 387 -0.58 8.41 23.26
CA GLY A 387 0.85 8.33 23.57
C GLY A 387 1.15 7.44 24.78
N GLY A 388 0.37 7.58 25.85
CA GLY A 388 0.44 6.70 27.02
C GLY A 388 -0.11 5.30 26.73
N GLU A 389 -1.31 5.21 26.14
CA GLU A 389 -1.99 3.93 25.84
C GLU A 389 -1.14 2.99 24.97
N MET A 390 -0.43 3.54 23.97
CA MET A 390 0.37 2.81 23.01
C MET A 390 1.86 2.74 23.38
N ASN A 391 2.23 3.20 24.58
CA ASN A 391 3.61 3.23 25.08
C ASN A 391 4.59 3.91 24.12
N MET A 392 4.20 5.08 23.59
CA MET A 392 5.03 5.85 22.66
C MET A 392 6.40 6.20 23.28
N ILE A 393 6.46 6.43 24.59
CA ILE A 393 7.72 6.77 25.28
C ILE A 393 8.78 5.66 25.15
N SER A 394 8.39 4.38 25.09
CA SER A 394 9.34 3.29 24.85
C SER A 394 9.88 3.32 23.42
N MET A 395 9.11 3.81 22.45
CA MET A 395 9.60 4.01 21.08
C MET A 395 10.62 5.15 21.03
N VAL A 396 10.33 6.28 21.69
CA VAL A 396 11.25 7.43 21.83
C VAL A 396 12.55 7.01 22.52
N ALA A 397 12.44 6.23 23.59
CA ALA A 397 13.59 5.67 24.30
C ALA A 397 14.52 4.87 23.38
N LEU A 398 13.95 4.02 22.51
CA LEU A 398 14.74 3.21 21.59
C LEU A 398 15.49 4.06 20.56
N VAL A 399 14.86 5.13 20.02
CA VAL A 399 15.54 6.07 19.11
C VAL A 399 16.68 6.78 19.81
N LEU A 400 16.42 7.32 21.00
CA LEU A 400 17.43 8.07 21.74
C LEU A 400 18.60 7.18 22.12
N LEU A 401 18.33 5.98 22.63
CA LEU A 401 19.38 5.01 22.96
C LEU A 401 20.21 4.67 21.72
N HIS A 402 19.55 4.30 20.64
CA HIS A 402 20.22 3.87 19.42
C HIS A 402 21.01 4.99 18.74
N GLY A 403 20.40 6.15 18.52
CA GLY A 403 21.11 7.33 17.98
C GLY A 403 22.26 7.78 18.87
N THR A 404 22.14 7.59 20.20
CA THR A 404 23.25 7.82 21.12
C THR A 404 24.31 6.74 21.01
N GLU A 405 24.00 5.45 20.83
CA GLU A 405 25.01 4.39 20.64
C GLU A 405 25.86 4.64 19.38
N GLU A 406 25.24 5.10 18.29
CA GLU A 406 25.90 5.34 17.00
C GLU A 406 26.59 6.70 16.87
N GLY A 407 26.28 7.66 17.77
CA GLY A 407 26.69 9.05 17.56
C GLY A 407 25.92 9.75 16.43
N ASN A 408 24.72 9.28 16.08
CA ASN A 408 23.89 9.80 15.00
C ASN A 408 23.03 10.99 15.49
N GLU A 409 23.51 12.21 15.23
CA GLU A 409 22.87 13.45 15.69
C GLU A 409 21.44 13.64 15.17
N LYS A 410 21.17 13.26 13.92
CA LYS A 410 19.83 13.39 13.32
C LYS A 410 18.80 12.52 14.05
N ASN A 411 19.17 11.29 14.39
CA ASN A 411 18.30 10.39 15.15
C ASN A 411 18.06 10.90 16.56
N VAL A 412 19.11 11.42 17.22
CA VAL A 412 18.99 12.03 18.54
C VAL A 412 18.06 13.25 18.50
N GLU A 413 18.23 14.16 17.54
CA GLU A 413 17.39 15.35 17.41
C GLU A 413 15.90 14.98 17.27
N MET A 414 15.62 13.99 16.41
CA MET A 414 14.29 13.44 16.24
C MET A 414 13.71 12.87 17.54
N GLY A 415 14.49 12.06 18.27
CA GLY A 415 14.06 11.51 19.56
C GLY A 415 13.82 12.60 20.61
N LEU A 416 14.64 13.65 20.63
CA LEU A 416 14.50 14.78 21.55
C LEU A 416 13.24 15.61 21.25
N ASN A 417 12.90 15.81 19.97
CA ASN A 417 11.66 16.48 19.57
C ASN A 417 10.42 15.71 20.04
N LEU A 418 10.41 14.38 19.87
CA LEU A 418 9.32 13.54 20.35
C LEU A 418 9.22 13.52 21.89
N LEU A 419 10.36 13.50 22.58
CA LEU A 419 10.42 13.59 24.03
C LEU A 419 9.84 14.92 24.55
N GLU A 420 10.15 16.03 23.88
CA GLU A 420 9.63 17.35 24.24
C GLU A 420 8.12 17.42 24.11
N VAL A 421 7.53 16.80 23.08
CA VAL A 421 6.07 16.72 22.95
C VAL A 421 5.45 16.02 24.17
N GLN A 422 5.96 14.85 24.54
CA GLN A 422 5.49 14.10 25.70
C GLN A 422 5.68 14.89 27.01
N ARG A 423 6.77 15.65 27.12
CA ARG A 423 7.06 16.51 28.27
C ARG A 423 6.09 17.67 28.39
N ILE A 424 5.72 18.30 27.28
CA ILE A 424 4.73 19.38 27.26
C ILE A 424 3.36 18.84 27.70
N PHE A 425 2.97 17.66 27.23
CA PHE A 425 1.73 17.01 27.68
C PHE A 425 1.75 16.69 29.18
N ALA A 426 2.85 16.13 29.69
CA ALA A 426 3.03 15.82 31.11
C ALA A 426 2.81 17.04 32.03
N ARG A 427 3.17 18.25 31.57
CA ARG A 427 3.01 19.52 32.32
C ARG A 427 1.59 20.05 32.39
N ARG A 428 0.68 19.66 31.49
CA ARG A 428 -0.69 20.24 31.44
C ARG A 428 -1.43 19.93 32.73
N SER A 429 -2.08 20.89 33.39
CA SER A 429 -2.88 20.56 34.58
C SER A 429 -4.10 19.70 34.18
N PRO A 430 -4.36 18.55 34.83
CA PRO A 430 -5.51 17.73 34.48
C PRO A 430 -6.78 18.36 35.06
N THR A 431 -7.49 19.14 34.25
CA THR A 431 -8.77 19.77 34.64
C THR A 431 -9.99 18.88 34.38
N ASN A 432 -9.85 17.85 33.53
CA ASN A 432 -10.91 16.92 33.15
C ASN A 432 -10.50 15.46 33.48
N PRO A 433 -11.41 14.60 33.98
CA PRO A 433 -11.19 13.16 34.19
C PRO A 433 -10.50 12.41 33.04
N GLU A 434 -10.79 12.74 31.78
CA GLU A 434 -10.15 12.07 30.63
C GLU A 434 -8.65 12.37 30.58
N LEU A 435 -8.24 13.60 30.90
CA LEU A 435 -6.82 13.97 30.99
C LEU A 435 -6.14 13.28 32.17
N VAL A 436 -6.84 13.08 33.29
CA VAL A 436 -6.32 12.31 34.44
C VAL A 436 -5.99 10.88 33.99
N LYS A 437 -6.92 10.20 33.29
CA LYS A 437 -6.68 8.86 32.76
C LYS A 437 -5.48 8.83 31.81
N ARG A 438 -5.43 9.72 30.82
CA ARG A 438 -4.33 9.79 29.83
C ARG A 438 -2.98 10.04 30.52
N LYS A 439 -2.95 10.89 31.54
CA LYS A 439 -1.74 11.12 32.35
C LYS A 439 -1.34 9.90 33.17
N ALA A 440 -2.29 9.15 33.72
CA ALA A 440 -2.01 7.91 34.44
C ALA A 440 -1.38 6.88 33.48
N ASP A 441 -1.90 6.75 32.26
CA ASP A 441 -1.32 5.89 31.22
C ASP A 441 0.10 6.31 30.83
N LEU A 442 0.34 7.62 30.66
CA LEU A 442 1.67 8.16 30.43
C LEU A 442 2.61 7.86 31.60
N LEU A 443 2.21 8.18 32.85
CA LEU A 443 3.06 7.96 34.02
C LEU A 443 3.41 6.48 34.18
N ARG A 444 2.45 5.58 33.99
CA ARG A 444 2.65 4.12 34.04
C ARG A 444 3.70 3.67 33.02
N THR A 445 3.54 4.05 31.76
CA THR A 445 4.48 3.66 30.69
C THR A 445 5.85 4.31 30.85
N SER A 446 5.89 5.57 31.26
CA SER A 446 7.13 6.33 31.46
C SER A 446 7.91 5.86 32.68
N SER A 447 7.27 5.52 33.80
CA SER A 447 7.97 5.04 35.00
C SER A 447 8.83 3.81 34.70
N TRP A 448 8.28 2.90 33.90
CA TRP A 448 8.99 1.70 33.46
C TRP A 448 10.11 2.02 32.45
N ALA A 449 9.79 2.76 31.38
CA ALA A 449 10.74 3.05 30.32
C ALA A 449 11.90 3.92 30.80
N TRP A 450 11.64 4.85 31.73
CA TRP A 450 12.59 5.88 32.15
C TRP A 450 13.82 5.29 32.85
N ASN A 451 13.62 4.48 33.89
CA ASN A 451 14.70 3.89 34.68
C ASN A 451 15.61 3.00 33.82
N ARG A 452 14.99 2.13 33.02
CA ARG A 452 15.70 1.22 32.12
C ARG A 452 16.54 1.98 31.10
N THR A 453 15.93 2.94 30.41
CA THR A 453 16.60 3.69 29.35
C THR A 453 17.68 4.59 29.91
N LEU A 454 17.49 5.20 31.08
CA LEU A 454 18.54 5.99 31.74
C LEU A 454 19.77 5.13 32.02
N LYS A 455 19.58 3.94 32.61
CA LYS A 455 20.66 2.99 32.85
C LYS A 455 21.39 2.61 31.56
N SER A 456 20.66 2.31 30.49
CA SER A 456 21.24 2.00 29.18
C SER A 456 22.02 3.18 28.60
N LEU A 457 21.47 4.40 28.63
CA LEU A 457 22.13 5.61 28.15
C LEU A 457 23.43 5.90 28.90
N LEU A 458 23.43 5.75 30.23
CA LEU A 458 24.63 5.95 31.05
C LEU A 458 25.75 4.94 30.68
N ASN A 459 25.37 3.72 30.29
CA ASN A 459 26.31 2.67 29.88
C ASN A 459 26.86 2.81 28.46
N VAL A 460 26.31 3.70 27.61
CA VAL A 460 26.84 3.94 26.26
C VAL A 460 28.28 4.44 26.36
N LYS A 461 29.21 3.81 25.66
CA LYS A 461 30.62 4.23 25.58
C LYS A 461 30.79 5.20 24.41
N PRO A 462 31.04 6.50 24.65
CA PRO A 462 31.18 7.48 23.56
C PRO A 462 32.54 7.36 22.86
N ASN A 463 32.55 7.51 21.54
CA ASN A 463 33.71 7.43 20.65
C ASN A 463 34.22 8.83 20.27
N GLY A 464 34.60 9.63 21.28
CA GLY A 464 35.20 10.96 21.09
C GLY A 464 34.35 12.15 21.56
N PRO A 465 34.88 13.39 21.48
CA PRO A 465 34.28 14.57 22.14
C PRO A 465 32.87 14.92 21.65
N THR A 466 32.59 14.80 20.35
CA THR A 466 31.26 15.06 19.78
C THR A 466 30.24 14.06 20.30
N HIS A 467 30.61 12.78 20.36
CA HIS A 467 29.76 11.72 20.90
C HIS A 467 29.50 11.90 22.40
N VAL A 468 30.49 12.33 23.18
CA VAL A 468 30.32 12.69 24.61
C VAL A 468 29.27 13.80 24.76
N ARG A 469 29.37 14.88 23.96
CA ARG A 469 28.40 15.99 23.99
C ARG A 469 26.99 15.51 23.65
N LEU A 470 26.86 14.68 22.61
CA LEU A 470 25.58 14.11 22.20
C LEU A 470 24.94 13.25 23.30
N LYS A 471 25.72 12.33 23.89
CA LYS A 471 25.29 11.49 25.03
C LYS A 471 24.82 12.35 26.21
N ASN A 472 25.62 13.34 26.60
CA ASN A 472 25.29 14.21 27.73
C ASN A 472 24.01 15.00 27.48
N ARG A 473 23.80 15.49 26.24
CA ARG A 473 22.56 16.16 25.84
C ARG A 473 21.35 15.25 26.01
N VAL A 474 21.43 14.00 25.54
CA VAL A 474 20.35 13.01 25.66
C VAL A 474 20.05 12.64 27.10
N VAL A 475 21.08 12.34 27.91
CA VAL A 475 20.92 12.01 29.33
C VAL A 475 20.25 13.17 30.09
N ASN A 476 20.67 14.41 29.83
CA ASN A 476 20.08 15.59 30.48
C ASN A 476 18.61 15.79 30.09
N ALA A 477 18.28 15.63 28.81
CA ALA A 477 16.90 15.70 28.34
C ALA A 477 16.01 14.60 28.95
N TRP A 478 16.53 13.37 29.03
CA TRP A 478 15.83 12.24 29.62
C TRP A 478 15.60 12.41 31.13
N ARG A 479 16.59 12.92 31.87
CA ARG A 479 16.43 13.30 33.29
C ARG A 479 15.40 14.41 33.48
N LYS A 480 15.43 15.45 32.64
CA LYS A 480 14.44 16.56 32.68
C LYS A 480 13.02 16.06 32.43
N TYR A 481 12.86 15.08 31.54
CA TYR A 481 11.58 14.41 31.31
C TYR A 481 11.12 13.65 32.57
N GLY A 482 11.98 12.84 33.18
CA GLY A 482 11.67 12.13 34.44
C GLY A 482 11.28 13.07 35.57
N LEU A 483 12.03 14.16 35.77
CA LEU A 483 11.72 15.18 36.77
C LEU A 483 10.33 15.82 36.55
N THR A 484 9.94 16.01 35.28
CA THR A 484 8.60 16.56 34.94
C THR A 484 7.48 15.61 35.38
N LEU A 485 7.75 14.31 35.47
CA LEU A 485 6.82 13.27 35.92
C LEU A 485 6.98 12.91 37.40
N GLY A 486 7.90 13.56 38.13
CA GLY A 486 8.22 13.22 39.51
C GLY A 486 9.03 11.92 39.68
N LEU A 487 9.67 11.43 38.62
CA LEU A 487 10.54 10.25 38.66
C LEU A 487 11.94 10.64 39.17
N LYS A 488 12.49 9.90 40.13
CA LYS A 488 13.82 10.13 40.69
C LYS A 488 14.79 8.99 40.36
N GLU A 489 16.05 9.36 40.15
CA GLU A 489 17.14 8.41 39.90
C GLU A 489 17.45 7.64 41.19
N GLY A 490 17.60 6.32 41.09
CA GLY A 490 17.88 5.46 42.25
C GLY A 490 16.64 5.01 43.04
N GLU A 491 15.47 5.63 42.84
CA GLU A 491 14.21 5.05 43.31
C GLU A 491 13.86 3.89 42.37
N GLU A 492 13.90 2.65 42.89
CA GLU A 492 13.26 1.49 42.25
C GLU A 492 11.75 1.73 42.29
N ASN A 493 11.28 2.59 41.38
CA ASN A 493 9.86 2.66 41.06
C ASN A 493 9.45 1.25 40.69
N THR A 494 8.55 0.70 41.51
CA THR A 494 8.05 -0.66 41.47
C THR A 494 7.97 -1.09 40.02
N THR A 495 8.97 -1.87 39.59
CA THR A 495 8.92 -2.44 38.25
C THR A 495 7.60 -3.18 38.21
N LEU A 496 6.77 -2.91 37.19
CA LEU A 496 5.60 -3.74 36.95
C LEU A 496 6.12 -5.18 37.08
N PRO A 497 5.61 -5.95 38.05
CA PRO A 497 6.20 -7.24 38.36
C PRO A 497 6.34 -7.96 37.03
N ARG A 498 7.57 -8.37 36.69
CA ARG A 498 7.79 -9.22 35.52
C ARG A 498 6.71 -10.28 35.63
N PRO A 499 5.80 -10.41 34.64
CA PRO A 499 4.59 -11.19 34.81
C PRO A 499 5.01 -12.52 35.41
N THR A 500 4.64 -12.76 36.66
CA THR A 500 5.08 -13.98 37.33
C THR A 500 4.50 -15.09 36.50
N ILE A 501 5.31 -16.10 36.20
CA ILE A 501 4.85 -17.29 35.49
C ILE A 501 3.72 -17.86 36.34
N SER A 502 2.51 -17.55 35.91
CA SER A 502 1.30 -17.89 36.63
C SER A 502 1.00 -19.34 36.32
N SER A 503 0.43 -20.05 37.28
CA SER A 503 -0.21 -21.33 37.01
C SER A 503 -1.45 -21.16 36.12
N GLN A 504 -1.91 -19.93 35.91
CA GLN A 504 -3.02 -19.64 35.03
C GLN A 504 -2.65 -19.85 33.56
N PRO A 505 -3.58 -20.39 32.76
CA PRO A 505 -3.38 -20.56 31.33
C PRO A 505 -3.25 -19.21 30.60
N TYR A 506 -2.51 -19.16 29.48
CA TYR A 506 -2.22 -17.91 28.77
C TYR A 506 -3.45 -17.08 28.36
N TRP A 507 -4.62 -17.70 28.15
CA TRP A 507 -5.84 -16.97 27.78
C TRP A 507 -6.44 -16.16 28.94
N MET A 508 -6.03 -16.44 30.19
CA MET A 508 -6.39 -15.65 31.37
C MET A 508 -5.36 -14.55 31.67
N MET A 509 -4.18 -14.62 31.06
CA MET A 509 -3.13 -13.62 31.28
C MET A 509 -3.42 -12.33 30.51
N GLU A 510 -2.96 -11.21 31.06
CA GLU A 510 -2.94 -9.96 30.31
C GLU A 510 -2.10 -10.14 29.03
N LYS A 511 -2.69 -9.84 27.88
CA LYS A 511 -2.03 -9.95 26.57
C LYS A 511 -0.92 -8.91 26.50
N ARG A 512 0.30 -9.27 26.84
CA ARG A 512 1.52 -8.45 26.72
C ARG A 512 2.74 -9.30 26.38
N CYS A 513 3.78 -8.70 25.84
CA CYS A 513 5.01 -9.40 25.50
C CYS A 513 5.83 -9.68 26.76
N PHE A 514 6.28 -10.92 26.94
CA PHE A 514 7.06 -11.31 28.13
C PHE A 514 8.53 -10.88 28.06
N TRP A 515 9.04 -10.56 26.85
CA TRP A 515 10.38 -10.02 26.71
C TRP A 515 10.42 -8.58 27.22
N ASP A 516 11.11 -8.36 28.33
CA ASP A 516 11.19 -7.03 28.95
C ASP A 516 11.74 -5.96 27.99
N GLY A 517 12.56 -6.30 26.99
CA GLY A 517 13.05 -5.32 26.02
C GLY A 517 12.04 -4.88 24.95
N CYS A 518 10.86 -5.49 24.92
CA CYS A 518 9.81 -5.18 23.98
C CYS A 518 8.99 -3.95 24.42
N PRO A 519 8.68 -2.99 23.54
CA PRO A 519 7.71 -1.92 23.84
C PRO A 519 6.31 -2.43 24.23
N CYS A 520 5.96 -3.66 23.89
CA CYS A 520 4.69 -4.29 24.27
C CYS A 520 4.73 -5.06 25.60
N SER A 521 5.81 -4.92 26.39
CA SER A 521 5.89 -5.58 27.71
C SER A 521 5.07 -4.88 28.79
N VAL A 522 4.81 -3.57 28.62
CA VAL A 522 4.07 -2.74 29.59
C VAL A 522 2.61 -2.55 29.24
N VAL A 523 2.29 -2.59 27.95
CA VAL A 523 0.95 -2.32 27.41
C VAL A 523 0.49 -3.45 26.54
N ARG A 524 -0.84 -3.61 26.43
CA ARG A 524 -1.44 -4.55 25.51
C ARG A 524 -1.05 -4.19 24.06
N PRO A 525 -0.38 -5.08 23.32
CA PRO A 525 -0.08 -4.85 21.92
C PRO A 525 -1.36 -4.72 21.09
N SER A 526 -1.27 -3.86 20.08
CA SER A 526 -2.28 -3.66 19.03
C SER A 526 -2.26 -4.74 17.94
N HIS A 527 -1.33 -5.70 18.04
CA HIS A 527 -1.14 -6.82 17.12
C HIS A 527 -1.23 -8.17 17.86
N HIS A 528 -1.31 -9.25 17.09
CA HIS A 528 -1.42 -10.59 17.64
C HIS A 528 -0.16 -11.01 18.44
N VAL A 529 -0.36 -11.62 19.61
CA VAL A 529 0.70 -12.24 20.42
C VAL A 529 0.53 -13.75 20.43
N ARG A 530 1.66 -14.46 20.45
CA ARG A 530 1.71 -15.93 20.41
C ARG A 530 2.15 -16.45 21.76
N ALA A 531 1.45 -17.46 22.28
CA ALA A 531 1.89 -18.17 23.48
C ALA A 531 3.19 -18.96 23.20
N CYS A 532 4.05 -19.08 24.21
CA CYS A 532 5.19 -19.99 24.15
C CYS A 532 4.70 -21.43 24.00
N LYS A 533 5.18 -22.13 22.96
CA LYS A 533 4.78 -23.52 22.68
C LYS A 533 5.24 -24.54 23.74
N GLY A 534 6.22 -24.19 24.58
CA GLY A 534 6.70 -25.07 25.64
C GLY A 534 5.82 -24.97 26.89
N CYS A 535 5.82 -23.80 27.55
CA CYS A 535 5.13 -23.64 28.82
C CYS A 535 3.67 -23.16 28.72
N PHE A 536 3.26 -22.52 27.62
CA PHE A 536 1.94 -21.85 27.48
C PHE A 536 1.62 -20.85 28.62
N GLN A 537 2.63 -20.31 29.28
CA GLN A 537 2.52 -19.38 30.41
C GLN A 537 3.08 -17.98 30.11
N VAL A 538 3.57 -17.76 28.90
CA VAL A 538 4.11 -16.48 28.46
C VAL A 538 3.70 -16.22 27.02
N MET A 539 3.62 -14.94 26.64
CA MET A 539 3.23 -14.51 25.30
C MET A 539 4.31 -13.61 24.69
N TYR A 540 4.48 -13.70 23.36
CA TYR A 540 5.45 -12.92 22.61
C TYR A 540 4.82 -12.30 21.37
N CYS A 541 5.25 -11.11 20.98
CA CYS A 541 4.82 -10.48 19.73
C CYS A 541 5.19 -11.31 18.49
N ASN A 542 6.35 -11.97 18.52
CA ASN A 542 6.88 -12.80 17.44
C ASN A 542 8.02 -13.71 17.95
N ALA A 543 8.57 -14.52 17.04
CA ALA A 543 9.68 -15.44 17.33
C ALA A 543 10.96 -14.73 17.79
N ILE A 544 11.21 -13.48 17.37
CA ILE A 544 12.39 -12.71 17.76
C ILE A 544 12.30 -12.27 19.22
N CYS A 545 11.13 -11.80 19.67
CA CYS A 545 10.87 -11.55 21.09
C CYS A 545 11.05 -12.82 21.93
N GLN A 546 10.51 -13.95 21.46
CA GLN A 546 10.66 -15.24 22.13
C GLN A 546 12.13 -15.65 22.26
N GLN A 547 12.90 -15.57 21.16
CA GLN A 547 14.32 -15.92 21.17
C GLN A 547 15.12 -15.03 22.13
N ARG A 548 14.86 -13.72 22.14
CA ARG A 548 15.55 -12.80 23.05
C ARG A 548 15.26 -13.07 24.52
N ASP A 549 14.01 -13.41 24.85
CA ASP A 549 13.64 -13.78 26.21
C ASP A 549 14.19 -15.17 26.60
N TRP A 550 14.23 -16.09 25.63
CA TRP A 550 14.88 -17.40 25.76
C TRP A 550 16.34 -17.27 26.17
N ASP A 551 17.09 -16.42 25.45
CA ASP A 551 18.49 -16.13 25.72
C ASP A 551 18.68 -15.38 27.04
N ALA A 552 17.72 -14.53 27.42
CA ALA A 552 17.68 -13.83 28.70
C ALA A 552 17.27 -14.69 29.90
N GLY A 553 17.14 -16.02 29.73
CA GLY A 553 16.96 -16.97 30.82
C GLY A 553 15.60 -17.68 30.87
N HIS A 554 14.65 -17.35 29.98
CA HIS A 554 13.37 -18.07 29.93
C HIS A 554 13.55 -19.58 29.69
N LYS A 555 14.64 -19.98 29.01
CA LYS A 555 15.01 -21.39 28.83
C LYS A 555 15.10 -22.22 30.12
N VAL A 556 15.43 -21.58 31.25
CA VAL A 556 15.54 -22.25 32.56
C VAL A 556 14.17 -22.58 33.12
N VAL A 557 13.16 -21.74 32.85
CA VAL A 557 11.83 -21.84 33.46
C VAL A 557 10.80 -22.49 32.52
N CYS A 558 10.98 -22.38 31.20
CA CYS A 558 10.06 -22.97 30.22
C CYS A 558 9.88 -24.48 30.43
N GLY A 559 10.94 -25.15 30.93
CA GLY A 559 10.96 -26.60 31.15
C GLY A 559 10.96 -27.36 29.83
N LYS A 560 11.80 -28.41 29.72
CA LYS A 560 11.66 -29.38 28.64
C LYS A 560 10.37 -30.18 28.92
N ARG A 561 9.23 -29.74 28.43
CA ARG A 561 8.01 -30.56 28.37
C ARG A 561 7.82 -31.09 26.97
#